data_AF-A0A897N4K0-F1
#
_entry.id   AF-A0A897N4K0-F1
#
_cell.length_a   1.000
_cell.length_b   1.000
_cell.length_c   1.000
_cell.angle_alpha   90.00
_cell.angle_beta   90.00
_cell.angle_gamma   90.00
#
_symmetry.space_group_name_H-M   'P 1'
#
loop_
_entity.id
_entity.type
_entity.pdbx_description
1 polymer ?
#
loop_
_entity_poly.entity_id
_entity_poly.type
_entity_poly.pdbx_seq_one_letter_code
_entity_poly.pdbx_strand_id
1 'polypeptide(L)' 'MSHASSSDMDVGLAMLFGALAVAGAAVMYLAVDAQLLAATGFAIAVAAGALAIGALHVYGA' A
#
# COMPACT_ATOMS: atom_id res chain seq x y z
N MET A 1 13.21 -28.16 -1.87
CA MET A 1 12.80 -26.74 -1.89
C MET A 1 13.27 -26.11 -0.59
N SER A 2 14.13 -25.09 -0.62
CA SER A 2 14.35 -24.29 0.58
C SER A 2 13.07 -23.50 0.82
N HIS A 3 12.44 -23.67 1.99
CA HIS A 3 11.45 -22.70 2.43
C HIS A 3 12.22 -21.38 2.62
N ALA A 4 12.09 -20.45 1.68
CA ALA A 4 12.38 -19.06 1.98
C ALA A 4 11.43 -18.72 3.13
N SER A 5 11.95 -18.60 4.35
CA SER A 5 11.15 -18.15 5.47
C SER A 5 10.80 -16.70 5.15
N SER A 6 9.58 -16.48 4.67
CA SER A 6 9.02 -15.14 4.57
C SER A 6 9.30 -14.45 5.90
N SER A 7 10.04 -13.34 5.88
CA SER A 7 10.35 -12.62 7.09
C SER A 7 9.04 -12.03 7.63
N ASP A 8 8.86 -12.01 8.95
CA ASP A 8 7.74 -11.32 9.59
C ASP A 8 7.71 -9.84 9.16
N MET A 9 8.88 -9.28 8.84
CA MET A 9 9.02 -7.93 8.31
C MET A 9 8.39 -7.78 6.91
N ASP A 10 8.52 -8.76 6.02
CA ASP A 10 7.93 -8.72 4.67
C ASP A 10 6.41 -8.67 4.76
N VAL A 11 5.86 -9.51 5.63
CA VAL A 11 4.42 -9.58 5.88
C VAL A 11 3.93 -8.26 6.49
N GLY A 12 4.63 -7.75 7.51
CA GLY A 12 4.27 -6.49 8.15
C GLY A 12 4.29 -5.30 7.20
N LEU A 13 5.30 -5.23 6.33
CA LEU A 13 5.47 -4.16 5.35
C LEU A 13 4.41 -4.22 4.24
N ALA A 14 4.13 -5.43 3.74
CA ALA A 14 3.04 -5.65 2.79
C ALA A 14 1.68 -5.27 3.38
N MET A 15 1.43 -5.62 4.65
CA MET A 15 0.19 -5.26 5.36
C MET A 15 0.08 -3.75 5.60
N LEU A 16 1.15 -3.09 6.01
CA LEU A 16 1.16 -1.63 6.25
C LEU A 16 0.80 -0.86 4.98
N PHE A 17 1.52 -1.10 3.88
CA PHE A 17 1.27 -0.39 2.63
C PHE A 17 -0.05 -0.81 1.98
N GLY A 18 -0.43 -2.08 2.11
CA GLY A 18 -1.74 -2.56 1.69
C GLY A 18 -2.88 -1.84 2.42
N ALA A 19 -2.78 -1.71 3.75
CA ALA A 19 -3.77 -0.99 4.55
C ALA A 19 -3.83 0.51 4.16
N LEU A 20 -2.68 1.14 3.92
CA LEU A 20 -2.61 2.53 3.46
C LEU A 20 -3.26 2.69 2.07
N ALA A 21 -3.02 1.73 1.17
CA ALA A 21 -3.63 1.71 -0.15
C ALA A 21 -5.16 1.57 -0.08
N VAL A 22 -5.65 0.65 0.75
CA VAL A 22 -7.09 0.47 0.99
C VAL A 22 -7.70 1.72 1.62
N ALA A 23 -7.03 2.37 2.57
CA ALA A 23 -7.50 3.60 3.17
C ALA A 23 -7.61 4.74 2.14
N GLY A 24 -6.60 4.92 1.28
CA GLY A 24 -6.64 5.90 0.19
C GLY A 24 -7.76 5.61 -0.82
N ALA A 25 -7.94 4.34 -1.20
CA ALA A 25 -9.03 3.92 -2.07
C ALA A 25 -10.41 4.14 -1.43
N ALA A 26 -10.55 3.92 -0.11
CA ALA A 26 -11.77 4.21 0.63
C ALA A 26 -12.07 5.72 0.63
N VAL A 27 -11.06 6.58 0.83
CA VAL A 27 -11.23 8.04 0.71
C VAL A 27 -11.69 8.42 -0.70
N MET A 28 -11.06 7.86 -1.74
CA MET A 28 -11.49 8.08 -3.13
C MET A 28 -12.96 7.70 -3.33
N TYR A 29 -13.37 6.54 -2.83
CA TYR A 29 -14.73 6.04 -2.97
C TYR A 29 -15.77 6.90 -2.23
N LEU A 30 -15.46 7.34 -1.01
CA LEU A 30 -16.38 8.10 -0.17
C LEU A 30 -16.45 9.59 -0.53
N ALA A 31 -15.38 10.16 -1.09
CA ALA A 31 -15.29 11.58 -1.44
C ALA A 31 -15.79 11.92 -2.85
N VAL A 32 -16.78 11.18 -3.37
CA VAL A 32 -17.25 11.29 -4.77
C VAL A 32 -17.66 12.70 -5.18
N ASP A 33 -18.27 13.47 -4.28
CA ASP A 33 -18.71 14.85 -4.53
C ASP A 33 -17.57 15.88 -4.39
N ALA A 34 -16.42 15.48 -3.86
CA ALA A 34 -15.25 16.33 -3.63
C ALA A 34 -14.06 15.83 -4.47
N GLN A 35 -14.06 16.14 -5.76
CA GLN A 35 -13.10 15.61 -6.74
C GLN A 35 -11.63 15.75 -6.32
N LEU A 36 -11.22 16.88 -5.72
CA LEU A 36 -9.85 17.06 -5.26
C LEU A 36 -9.49 16.11 -4.10
N LEU A 37 -10.42 15.87 -3.19
CA LEU A 37 -10.23 14.92 -2.08
C LEU A 37 -10.22 13.47 -2.59
N ALA A 38 -11.09 13.13 -3.53
CA ALA A 38 -11.10 11.81 -4.15
C ALA A 38 -9.79 11.53 -4.92
N ALA A 39 -9.31 12.51 -5.69
CA ALA A 39 -8.06 12.41 -6.44
C ALA A 39 -6.84 12.26 -5.54
N THR A 40 -6.80 12.98 -4.41
CA THR A 40 -5.72 12.85 -3.43
C THR A 40 -5.75 11.49 -2.73
N GLY A 41 -6.94 10.96 -2.38
CA GLY A 41 -7.09 9.60 -1.86
C GLY A 41 -6.56 8.53 -2.82
N PHE A 42 -6.89 8.65 -4.10
CA PHE A 42 -6.36 7.75 -5.15
C PHE A 42 -4.84 7.87 -5.29
N ALA A 43 -4.30 9.08 -5.32
CA ALA A 43 -2.86 9.30 -5.44
C ALA A 43 -2.08 8.67 -4.27
N ILE A 44 -2.61 8.80 -3.04
CA ILE A 44 -2.04 8.13 -1.85
C ILE A 44 -2.08 6.61 -2.03
N ALA A 45 -3.19 6.06 -2.53
CA ALA A 45 -3.31 4.62 -2.70
C ALA A 45 -2.28 4.06 -3.68
N VAL A 46 -2.08 4.74 -4.82
CA VAL A 46 -1.08 4.35 -5.82
C VAL A 46 0.34 4.50 -5.26
N ALA A 47 0.63 5.61 -4.58
CA ALA A 47 1.94 5.84 -3.96
C ALA A 47 2.27 4.78 -2.90
N ALA A 48 1.29 4.39 -2.08
CA ALA A 48 1.44 3.31 -1.11
C ALA A 48 1.79 1.98 -1.79
N GLY A 49 1.10 1.64 -2.89
CA GLY A 49 1.40 0.43 -3.67
C GLY A 49 2.81 0.45 -4.27
N ALA A 50 3.25 1.58 -4.81
CA ALA A 50 4.61 1.72 -5.34
C ALA A 50 5.68 1.60 -4.24
N LEU A 51 5.44 2.21 -3.08
CA LEU A 51 6.32 2.08 -1.92
C LEU A 51 6.36 0.65 -1.39
N ALA A 52 5.25 -0.08 -1.41
CA ALA A 52 5.23 -1.50 -1.03
C ALA A 52 6.22 -2.33 -1.84
N ILE A 53 6.22 -2.15 -3.17
CA ILE A 53 7.14 -2.85 -4.07
C ILE A 53 8.58 -2.49 -3.72
N GLY A 54 8.89 -1.19 -3.60
CA GLY A 54 10.25 -0.73 -3.27
C GLY A 54 10.72 -1.26 -1.92
N ALA A 55 9.85 -1.22 -0.91
CA ALA A 55 10.19 -1.63 0.43
C ALA A 55 10.42 -3.15 0.52
N LEU A 56 9.62 -3.97 -0.16
CA LEU A 56 9.85 -5.42 -0.24
C LEU A 56 11.14 -5.78 -1.01
N HIS A 57 11.54 -4.98 -2.00
CA HIS A 57 12.83 -5.18 -2.67
C HIS A 57 14.03 -4.81 -1.78
N VAL A 58 13.90 -3.80 -0.93
CA VAL A 58 14.99 -3.33 -0.06
C VAL A 58 15.11 -4.21 1.19
N TYR A 59 13.99 -4.67 1.74
CA TYR A 59 13.94 -5.33 3.05
C TYR A 59 13.60 -6.83 3.02
N GLY A 60 13.08 -7.36 1.90
CA GLY A 60 12.68 -8.77 1.78
C GLY A 60 13.72 -9.72 1.22
N ALA A 61 14.99 -9.49 1.58
CA ALA A 61 16.13 -10.32 1.21
C ALA A 61 16.54 -11.27 2.35
#